data_AF-A0A9X9BFE7-F1
#
_entry.id   AF-A0A9X9BFE7-F1
#
_cell.length_a   1.000
_cell.length_b   1.000
_cell.length_c   1.000
_cell.angle_alpha   90.00
_cell.angle_beta   90.00
_cell.angle_gamma   90.00
#
_symmetry.space_group_name_H-M   'P 1'
#
loop_
_entity.id
_entity.type
_entity.pdbx_description
1 polymer ?
#
loop_
_entity_poly.entity_id
_entity_poly.type
_entity_poly.pdbx_seq_one_letter_code
_entity_poly.pdbx_strand_id
1 'polypeptide(L)' 'VWPHAGGVGLCEYVQHLSMIDYVAVSGTKEGRVIEYVDHLHEHFIDPCVIRNAAYMPPSLPGFSIEMKPQSIAEYTFKG' A
#
# COMPACT_ATOMS: atom_id res chain seq x y z
N VAL A 1 -15.64 0.12 -2.36
CA VAL A 1 -14.94 -1.18 -2.46
C VAL A 1 -14.10 -1.38 -1.21
N TRP A 2 -13.92 -2.61 -0.72
CA TRP A 2 -13.00 -2.94 0.39
C TRP A 2 -11.83 -3.73 -0.21
N PRO A 3 -10.71 -3.09 -0.54
CA PRO A 3 -9.58 -3.78 -1.13
C PRO A 3 -8.89 -4.68 -0.11
N HIS A 4 -8.52 -5.86 -0.55
CA HIS A 4 -7.63 -6.75 0.17
C HIS A 4 -6.20 -6.21 0.13
N ALA A 5 -5.52 -6.22 1.27
CA ALA A 5 -4.18 -5.69 1.46
C ALA A 5 -3.24 -6.65 2.20
N GLY A 6 -3.72 -7.82 2.61
CA GLY A 6 -2.93 -8.85 3.28
C GLY A 6 -1.97 -9.58 2.33
N GLY A 7 -0.73 -9.11 2.24
CA GLY A 7 0.31 -9.71 1.40
C GLY A 7 1.49 -8.76 1.20
N VAL A 8 2.58 -9.24 0.60
CA VAL A 8 3.78 -8.43 0.37
C VAL A 8 3.47 -7.30 -0.62
N GLY A 9 3.47 -6.05 -0.15
CA GLY A 9 3.27 -4.86 -1.00
C GLY A 9 1.82 -4.55 -1.39
N LEU A 10 0.84 -5.32 -0.93
CA LEU A 10 -0.56 -5.06 -1.31
C LEU A 10 -1.08 -3.77 -0.67
N CYS A 11 -0.70 -3.49 0.58
CA CYS A 11 -0.99 -2.21 1.24
C CYS A 11 -0.46 -1.02 0.42
N GLU A 12 0.76 -1.15 -0.13
CA GLU A 12 1.42 -0.13 -0.93
C GLU A 12 0.65 0.17 -2.23
N TYR A 13 0.04 -0.85 -2.85
CA TYR A 13 -0.81 -0.70 -4.04
C TYR A 13 -2.19 -0.14 -3.73
N VAL A 14 -2.96 -0.82 -2.86
CA VAL A 14 -4.41 -0.58 -2.79
C VAL A 14 -4.78 0.76 -2.17
N GLN A 15 -3.86 1.40 -1.44
CA GLN A 15 -4.04 2.78 -0.98
C GLN A 15 -4.32 3.74 -2.15
N HIS A 16 -3.59 3.63 -3.26
CA HIS A 16 -3.80 4.50 -4.43
C HIS A 16 -5.15 4.22 -5.09
N LEU A 17 -5.51 2.95 -5.25
CA LEU A 17 -6.77 2.55 -5.89
C LEU A 17 -7.98 3.04 -5.11
N SER A 18 -7.94 2.94 -3.78
CA SER A 18 -9.00 3.49 -2.93
C SER A 18 -9.02 5.01 -2.90
N MET A 19 -7.86 5.68 -2.99
CA MET A 19 -7.81 7.14 -3.12
C MET A 19 -8.41 7.59 -4.47
N ILE A 20 -8.13 6.88 -5.57
CA ILE A 20 -8.74 7.12 -6.88
C ILE A 20 -10.25 6.86 -6.84
N ASP A 21 -10.70 5.76 -6.24
CA ASP A 21 -12.13 5.48 -6.07
C ASP A 21 -12.81 6.64 -5.33
N TYR A 22 -12.22 7.10 -4.22
CA TYR A 22 -12.76 8.22 -3.47
C TYR A 22 -12.82 9.52 -4.27
N VAL A 23 -11.74 9.89 -4.98
CA VAL A 23 -11.64 11.19 -5.65
C VAL A 23 -12.41 11.25 -6.97
N ALA A 24 -12.37 10.18 -7.76
CA ALA A 24 -12.74 10.24 -9.18
C ALA A 24 -13.86 9.27 -9.59
N VAL A 25 -14.29 8.36 -8.70
CA VAL A 25 -15.29 7.33 -9.05
C VAL A 25 -16.50 7.39 -8.13
N SER A 26 -16.33 7.06 -6.85
CA SER A 26 -17.42 6.91 -5.89
C SER A 26 -17.70 8.18 -5.08
N GLY A 27 -16.73 9.07 -4.89
CA GLY A 27 -16.92 10.33 -4.16
C GLY A 27 -17.11 10.17 -2.64
N THR A 28 -17.05 8.96 -2.09
CA THR A 28 -17.35 8.70 -0.67
C THR A 28 -16.52 7.57 -0.08
N LYS A 29 -16.18 7.70 1.21
CA LYS A 29 -15.59 6.65 2.05
C LYS A 29 -16.59 6.03 3.02
N GLU A 30 -17.86 6.46 3.00
CA GLU A 30 -18.88 5.94 3.90
C GLU A 30 -19.09 4.44 3.68
N GLY A 31 -19.10 3.66 4.76
CA GLY A 31 -19.19 2.19 4.68
C GLY A 31 -18.01 1.53 3.94
N ARG A 32 -16.86 2.20 3.82
CA ARG A 32 -15.67 1.69 3.12
C ARG A 32 -14.45 1.73 4.03
N VAL A 33 -13.66 0.66 3.98
CA VAL A 33 -12.37 0.55 4.68
C VAL A 33 -11.36 -0.15 3.77
N ILE A 34 -10.10 0.20 3.92
CA ILE A 34 -8.97 -0.49 3.30
C ILE A 34 -8.40 -1.42 4.37
N GLU A 35 -8.18 -2.69 4.04
CA GLU A 35 -7.47 -3.60 4.93
C GLU A 35 -6.06 -3.08 5.20
N TYR A 36 -5.52 -3.28 6.41
CA TYR A 36 -4.13 -3.00 6.76
C TYR A 36 -3.55 -4.20 7.51
N VAL A 37 -2.32 -4.57 7.18
CA VAL A 37 -1.57 -5.63 7.86
C VAL A 37 -0.13 -5.12 8.05
N ASP A 38 0.34 -5.08 9.30
CA ASP A 38 1.64 -4.52 9.68
C ASP A 38 2.80 -5.49 9.42
N HIS A 39 3.05 -5.82 8.15
CA HIS A 39 4.10 -6.76 7.76
C HIS A 39 4.82 -6.30 6.49
N LEU A 40 6.16 -6.36 6.50
CA LEU A 40 7.04 -6.28 5.33
C LEU A 40 7.14 -4.90 4.66
N HIS A 41 6.56 -3.85 5.25
CA HIS A 41 6.65 -2.47 4.77
C HIS A 41 8.11 -1.97 4.71
N GLU A 42 8.98 -2.49 5.57
CA GLU A 42 10.39 -2.14 5.63
C GLU A 42 11.16 -2.46 4.33
N HIS A 43 10.61 -3.30 3.45
CA HIS A 43 11.25 -3.65 2.20
C HIS A 43 10.95 -2.68 1.06
N PHE A 44 10.05 -1.72 1.23
CA PHE A 44 9.67 -0.75 0.19
C PHE A 44 10.40 0.60 0.36
N ILE A 45 10.61 1.30 -0.75
CA ILE A 45 11.23 2.64 -0.77
C ILE A 45 10.27 3.69 -0.17
N ASP A 46 8.98 3.58 -0.49
CA ASP A 46 7.91 4.48 -0.04
C ASP A 46 6.77 3.68 0.59
N PRO A 47 6.96 3.11 1.81
CA PRO A 47 5.93 2.31 2.46
C PRO A 47 4.69 3.15 2.78
N CYS A 48 3.53 2.49 2.84
CA CYS A 48 2.31 3.17 3.25
C CYS A 48 2.43 3.76 4.66
N VAL A 49 1.81 4.92 4.90
CA VAL A 49 1.86 5.62 6.19
C VAL A 49 0.47 5.61 6.82
N ILE A 50 0.36 5.01 7.99
CA ILE A 50 -0.87 5.03 8.80
C ILE A 50 -0.79 6.12 9.86
N ARG A 51 -1.83 6.97 9.93
CA ARG A 51 -2.04 7.93 11.03
C ARG A 51 -3.48 7.86 11.49
N ASN A 52 -3.70 7.73 12.81
CA ASN A 52 -5.04 7.62 13.40
C ASN A 52 -5.91 6.56 12.68
N ALA A 53 -5.33 5.38 12.43
CA ALA A 53 -5.96 4.27 11.71
C ALA A 53 -6.43 4.60 10.28
N ALA A 54 -5.79 5.56 9.60
CA ALA A 54 -6.06 5.91 8.22
C ALA A 54 -4.78 5.96 7.38
N TYR A 55 -4.87 5.50 6.14
CA TYR A 55 -3.83 5.67 5.12
C TYR A 55 -3.65 7.15 4.77
N MET A 56 -2.42 7.62 4.79
CA MET A 56 -2.05 8.95 4.30
C MET A 56 -1.72 8.88 2.80
N PRO A 57 -2.07 9.90 2.00
CA PRO A 57 -1.70 9.95 0.59
C PRO A 57 -0.18 9.78 0.37
N PRO A 58 0.24 8.88 -0.54
CA PRO A 58 1.64 8.73 -0.94
C PRO A 58 2.23 10.06 -1.44
N SER A 59 3.51 10.28 -1.17
CA SER A 59 4.17 11.56 -1.43
C SER A 59 5.19 11.52 -2.57
N LEU A 60 5.74 10.33 -2.86
CA LEU A 60 6.68 10.14 -3.95
C LEU A 60 5.96 9.71 -5.24
N PRO A 61 6.48 10.08 -6.42
CA PRO A 61 5.97 9.59 -7.69
C PRO A 61 6.06 8.05 -7.79
N GLY A 62 5.08 7.45 -8.45
CA GLY A 62 5.05 6.01 -8.70
C GLY A 62 3.87 5.34 -7.99
N PHE A 63 4.00 4.04 -7.78
CA PHE A 63 2.91 3.20 -7.24
C PHE A 63 3.30 2.57 -5.88
N SER A 64 4.26 3.17 -5.18
CA SER A 64 4.78 2.74 -3.86
C SER A 64 5.37 1.32 -3.78
N ILE A 65 5.43 0.58 -4.89
CA ILE A 65 5.83 -0.84 -4.92
C ILE A 65 7.33 -1.07 -5.15
N GLU A 66 8.10 -0.01 -5.36
CA GLU A 66 9.54 -0.17 -5.54
C GLU A 66 10.15 -0.76 -4.27
N MET A 67 10.71 -1.97 -4.38
CA MET A 67 11.41 -2.64 -3.29
C MET A 67 12.86 -2.17 -3.22
N LYS A 68 13.40 -2.13 -2.00
CA LYS A 68 14.83 -1.92 -1.77
C LYS A 68 15.64 -3.01 -2.46
N PRO A 69 16.68 -2.68 -3.25
CA PRO A 69 17.52 -3.69 -3.92
C PRO A 69 18.14 -4.71 -2.95
N GLN A 70 18.43 -4.28 -1.72
CA GLN A 70 18.94 -5.12 -0.63
C GLN A 70 17.95 -6.23 -0.27
N SER A 71 16.68 -5.90 -0.08
CA SER A 71 15.60 -6.86 0.19
C SER A 71 15.49 -7.88 -0.94
N ILE A 72 15.54 -7.42 -2.19
CA ILE A 72 15.49 -8.33 -3.35
C ILE A 72 16.68 -9.30 -3.29
N ALA A 73 17.89 -8.79 -3.10
CA ALA A 73 19.10 -9.63 -3.06
C ALA A 73 19.08 -10.66 -1.91
N GLU A 74 18.59 -10.27 -0.74
CA GLU A 74 18.51 -11.12 0.46
C GLU A 74 17.45 -12.21 0.34
N TYR A 75 16.26 -11.86 -0.16
CA TYR A 75 15.10 -12.76 -0.19
C TYR A 75 14.86 -13.44 -1.55
N THR A 76 15.78 -13.30 -2.51
CA THR A 76 15.74 -14.06 -3.77
C THR A 76 15.89 -15.56 -3.46
N PHE A 77 14.86 -16.35 -3.76
CA PHE A 77 14.89 -17.81 -3.65
C PHE A 77 15.90 -18.41 -4.63
N LYS A 78 16.73 -19.37 -4.17
CA LYS A 78 17.87 -19.92 -4.93
C LYS A 78 17.73 -21.39 -5.34
N GLY A 79 16.63 -22.07 -4.98
CA GLY A 79 16.47 -23.51 -5.22
C GLY A 79 16.97 -24.36 -4.07
#